data_AF-A0A1Y4HJ59-F1
#
_entry.id   AF-A0A1Y4HJ59-F1
#
_cell.length_a   1.000
_cell.length_b   1.000
_cell.length_c   1.000
_cell.angle_alpha   90.00
_cell.angle_beta   90.00
_cell.angle_gamma   90.00
#
_symmetry.space_group_name_H-M   'P 1'
#
loop_
_entity.id
_entity.type
_entity.pdbx_description
1 polymer ?
#
loop_
_entity_poly.entity_id
_entity_poly.type
_entity_poly.pdbx_seq_one_letter_code
_entity_poly.pdbx_strand_id
1 'polypeptide(L)'
;MRTSNLLKCLLTALTLTVNMSCNSDVFIDEFLTETPAPISLTEEASEATISFEADNWDVWSIGSIGFETYPFICDEEGNGLTLPLENGGKDYQIFCRSDYIDFRMEKCDGRSLKLHLYENLYDSPWEWTIYVGNEYEQVPISVTLNPTGKYQIDSIVYDWSKFDFYDYMLEEVESLTVLNKEGTSPARWTCYPYKFSKRKVNFYAPNNGSNIYSELDQEQIARCLGDCSVTIPDTKDGKPVMGHTEAVFGSFEQEVDVTLDKNLEVEVSIDAGKNIHITVFNNMDCYHVPFTLYASHPRTGKRLEIPGVLYSQCPVNYLILKKDVTDEQP
;
A
#
# COMPACT_ATOMS: atom_id res chain seq x y z
N MET A 1 82.02 23.73 -36.03
CA MET A 1 81.48 23.36 -34.70
C MET A 1 80.57 24.42 -34.04
N ARG A 2 80.03 25.42 -34.78
CA ARG A 2 79.09 26.43 -34.22
C ARG A 2 77.66 26.38 -34.79
N THR A 3 77.45 25.77 -35.96
CA THR A 3 76.15 25.67 -36.65
C THR A 3 75.27 24.50 -36.17
N SER A 4 75.87 23.44 -35.60
CA SER A 4 75.13 22.28 -35.06
C SER A 4 74.39 22.57 -33.75
N ASN A 5 74.92 23.48 -32.91
CA ASN A 5 74.31 23.85 -31.63
C ASN A 5 73.18 24.86 -31.79
N LEU A 6 73.23 25.75 -32.80
CA LEU A 6 72.14 26.67 -33.11
C LEU A 6 70.91 25.95 -33.66
N LEU A 7 71.11 24.94 -34.53
CA LEU A 7 70.01 24.13 -35.06
C LEU A 7 69.39 23.23 -33.98
N LYS A 8 70.20 22.70 -33.06
CA LYS A 8 69.71 22.00 -31.87
C LYS A 8 68.93 22.94 -30.96
N CYS A 9 69.44 24.12 -30.62
CA CYS A 9 68.70 25.09 -29.79
C CYS A 9 67.41 25.59 -30.44
N LEU A 10 67.38 25.78 -31.77
CA LEU A 10 66.16 26.12 -32.51
C LEU A 10 65.16 24.96 -32.54
N LEU A 11 65.61 23.71 -32.70
CA LEU A 11 64.73 22.53 -32.58
C LEU A 11 64.21 22.34 -31.16
N THR A 12 65.03 22.56 -30.13
CA THR A 12 64.60 22.44 -28.73
C THR A 12 63.65 23.56 -28.33
N ALA A 13 63.85 24.78 -28.83
CA ALA A 13 62.93 25.89 -28.60
C ALA A 13 61.59 25.68 -29.32
N LEU A 14 61.60 25.09 -30.53
CA LEU A 14 60.39 24.74 -31.27
C LEU A 14 59.65 23.55 -30.64
N THR A 15 60.34 22.57 -30.06
CA THR A 15 59.68 21.47 -29.31
C THR A 15 59.18 21.91 -27.94
N LEU A 16 59.79 22.93 -27.32
CA LEU A 16 59.28 23.54 -26.09
C LEU A 16 58.05 24.43 -26.32
N THR A 17 57.95 25.13 -27.45
CA THR A 17 56.74 25.91 -27.79
C THR A 17 55.58 25.06 -28.31
N VAL A 18 55.85 23.93 -28.98
CA VAL A 18 54.81 23.00 -29.45
C VAL A 18 54.25 22.13 -28.31
N ASN A 19 54.99 21.95 -27.20
CA ASN A 19 54.44 21.31 -25.97
C ASN A 19 53.77 22.30 -25.01
N MET A 20 53.77 23.60 -25.31
CA MET A 20 52.99 24.61 -24.57
C MET A 20 51.76 25.09 -25.34
N SER A 21 51.39 24.45 -26.46
CA SER A 21 50.15 24.73 -27.19
C SER A 21 49.19 23.53 -27.29
N CYS A 22 49.35 22.51 -26.44
CA CYS A 22 48.47 21.33 -26.40
C CYS A 22 47.49 21.31 -25.22
N ASN A 23 47.22 22.46 -24.61
CA ASN A 23 45.97 22.73 -23.89
C ASN A 23 45.59 24.15 -24.30
N SER A 24 44.98 24.33 -25.47
CA SER A 24 44.04 25.45 -25.59
C SER A 24 43.04 25.24 -24.47
N ASP A 25 43.07 26.09 -23.45
CA ASP A 25 42.17 26.07 -22.30
C ASP A 25 40.75 25.69 -22.77
N VAL A 26 40.39 24.42 -22.59
CA VAL A 26 38.98 24.03 -22.64
C VAL A 26 38.47 24.54 -21.31
N PHE A 27 38.07 25.81 -21.29
CA PHE A 27 37.32 26.36 -20.18
C PHE A 27 36.00 25.61 -20.15
N ILE A 28 35.95 24.56 -19.33
CA ILE A 28 34.69 23.92 -18.98
C ILE A 28 34.08 24.88 -17.97
N ASP A 29 33.00 25.55 -18.38
CA ASP A 29 32.25 26.38 -17.47
C ASP A 29 31.82 25.53 -16.26
N GLU A 30 32.04 26.05 -15.06
CA GLU A 30 31.59 25.39 -13.85
C GLU A 30 30.05 25.43 -13.84
N PHE A 31 29.40 24.29 -14.03
CA PHE A 31 27.95 24.23 -14.09
C PHE A 31 27.29 24.45 -12.72
N LEU A 32 28.04 24.26 -11.64
CA LEU A 32 27.56 24.33 -10.26
C LEU A 32 28.70 24.75 -9.32
N THR A 33 28.71 26.00 -8.86
CA THR A 33 29.78 26.55 -8.01
C THR A 33 29.71 26.05 -6.55
N GLU A 34 28.52 25.73 -6.06
CA GLU A 34 28.31 25.16 -4.72
C GLU A 34 27.30 24.02 -4.79
N THR A 35 27.57 22.92 -4.09
CA THR A 35 26.61 21.83 -3.96
C THR A 35 25.35 22.35 -3.25
N PRO A 36 24.15 22.19 -3.84
CA PRO A 36 22.91 22.61 -3.21
C PRO A 36 22.73 21.99 -1.83
N ALA A 37 22.11 22.73 -0.92
CA ALA A 37 21.64 22.17 0.34
C ALA A 37 20.67 21.00 0.07
N PRO A 38 20.58 19.99 0.96
CA PRO A 38 19.65 18.89 0.82
C PRO A 38 18.22 19.39 0.60
N ILE A 39 17.56 18.86 -0.42
CA ILE A 39 16.20 19.24 -0.79
C ILE A 39 15.23 18.31 -0.06
N SER A 40 14.18 18.88 0.55
CA SER A 40 13.12 18.09 1.17
C SER A 40 11.79 18.48 0.54
N LEU A 41 11.19 17.54 -0.21
CA LEU A 41 9.89 17.72 -0.84
C LEU A 41 8.79 17.17 0.07
N THR A 42 7.74 17.96 0.27
CA THR A 42 6.55 17.57 1.06
C THR A 42 5.29 17.66 0.23
N GLU A 43 4.13 17.38 0.82
CA GLU A 43 2.86 17.59 0.14
C GLU A 43 2.60 19.09 -0.17
N GLU A 44 2.97 19.98 0.75
CA GLU A 44 2.79 21.43 0.64
C GLU A 44 3.91 22.12 -0.17
N ALA A 45 5.13 21.57 -0.08
CA ALA A 45 6.31 22.01 -0.82
C ALA A 45 6.75 20.91 -1.78
N SER A 46 5.88 20.62 -2.75
CA SER A 46 6.06 19.49 -3.67
C SER A 46 6.99 19.77 -4.84
N GLU A 47 7.46 21.00 -4.97
CA GLU A 47 8.29 21.43 -6.09
C GLU A 47 9.59 22.07 -5.59
N ALA A 48 10.68 21.77 -6.27
CA ALA A 48 11.96 22.44 -6.09
C ALA A 48 12.61 22.68 -7.44
N THR A 49 13.49 23.67 -7.52
CA THR A 49 14.29 23.93 -8.71
C THR A 49 15.75 24.06 -8.31
N ILE A 50 16.61 23.28 -8.97
CA ILE A 50 18.06 23.42 -8.88
C ILE A 50 18.48 24.30 -10.06
N SER A 51 19.21 25.37 -9.76
CA SER A 51 19.74 26.29 -10.76
C SER A 51 21.22 26.00 -11.02
N PHE A 52 21.60 26.11 -12.29
CA PHE A 52 22.95 25.86 -12.79
C PHE A 52 23.48 27.10 -13.49
N GLU A 53 24.79 27.34 -13.37
CA GLU A 53 25.46 28.50 -13.96
C GLU A 53 25.70 28.34 -15.47
N ALA A 54 25.80 27.09 -15.92
CA ALA A 54 26.02 26.71 -17.30
C ALA A 54 25.12 25.53 -17.70
N ASP A 55 25.02 25.24 -19.00
CA ASP A 55 24.18 24.19 -19.57
C ASP A 55 24.91 22.86 -19.82
N ASN A 56 26.23 22.84 -19.61
CA ASN A 56 27.14 21.72 -19.80
C ASN A 56 27.06 20.65 -18.68
N TRP A 57 25.86 20.29 -18.25
CA TRP A 57 25.57 19.23 -17.28
C TRP A 57 24.36 18.41 -17.71
N ASP A 58 24.26 17.19 -17.21
CA ASP A 58 23.11 16.30 -17.34
C ASP A 58 22.95 15.42 -16.09
N VAL A 59 21.80 14.74 -15.95
CA VAL A 59 21.63 13.70 -14.95
C VAL A 59 22.42 12.47 -15.40
N TRP A 60 23.35 12.02 -14.56
CA TRP A 60 24.24 10.90 -14.83
C TRP A 60 23.68 9.59 -14.28
N SER A 61 23.19 9.63 -13.04
CA SER A 61 22.56 8.48 -12.38
C SER A 61 21.64 8.95 -11.27
N ILE A 62 20.72 8.06 -10.90
CA ILE A 62 19.78 8.29 -9.80
C ILE A 62 19.85 7.05 -8.91
N GLY A 63 20.09 7.28 -7.63
CA GLY A 63 20.16 6.22 -6.63
C GLY A 63 19.19 6.45 -5.50
N SER A 64 18.61 5.37 -4.99
CA SER A 64 17.93 5.36 -3.69
C SER A 64 18.53 4.25 -2.84
N ILE A 65 18.58 4.45 -1.51
CA ILE A 65 19.02 3.40 -0.60
C ILE A 65 17.87 2.40 -0.43
N GLY A 66 18.08 1.15 -0.85
CA GLY A 66 17.18 0.04 -0.55
C GLY A 66 16.20 -0.36 -1.66
N PHE A 67 16.25 0.26 -2.85
CA PHE A 67 15.43 -0.15 -3.99
C PHE A 67 16.08 0.14 -5.34
N GLU A 68 15.89 -0.76 -6.31
CA GLU A 68 16.15 -0.47 -7.72
C GLU A 68 14.93 0.22 -8.33
N THR A 69 14.95 1.54 -8.39
CA THR A 69 14.02 2.28 -9.25
C THR A 69 14.61 2.35 -10.66
N TYR A 70 13.81 1.92 -11.65
CA TYR A 70 14.13 2.03 -13.06
C TYR A 70 13.44 3.28 -13.62
N PRO A 71 14.10 4.45 -13.64
CA PRO A 71 13.48 5.66 -14.17
C PRO A 71 13.15 5.48 -15.64
N PHE A 72 11.95 5.90 -16.04
CA PHE A 72 11.62 6.07 -17.46
C PHE A 72 12.02 7.48 -17.87
N ILE A 73 12.78 7.62 -18.96
CA ILE A 73 13.33 8.90 -19.40
C ILE A 73 12.92 9.12 -20.83
N CYS A 74 12.46 10.32 -21.16
CA CYS A 74 12.17 10.68 -22.54
C CYS A 74 12.55 12.12 -22.86
N ASP A 75 12.79 12.39 -24.14
CA ASP A 75 12.89 13.76 -24.66
C ASP A 75 11.50 14.42 -24.81
N GLU A 76 11.46 15.66 -25.29
CA GLU A 76 10.23 16.41 -25.55
C GLU A 76 9.28 15.73 -26.56
N GLU A 77 9.82 14.92 -27.47
CA GLU A 77 9.05 14.17 -28.47
C GLU A 77 8.50 12.84 -27.91
N GLY A 78 8.88 12.48 -26.68
CA GLY A 78 8.50 11.23 -26.02
C GLY A 78 9.36 10.03 -26.40
N ASN A 79 10.49 10.25 -27.08
CA ASN A 79 11.44 9.18 -27.41
C ASN A 79 12.19 8.76 -26.14
N GLY A 80 12.25 7.45 -25.89
CA GLY A 80 12.96 6.91 -24.73
C GLY A 80 14.46 7.21 -24.75
N LEU A 81 15.01 7.63 -23.63
CA LEU A 81 16.43 7.89 -23.41
C LEU A 81 16.98 6.95 -22.32
N THR A 82 18.31 6.85 -22.24
CA THR A 82 19.01 6.01 -21.26
C THR A 82 20.07 6.83 -20.56
N LEU A 83 20.24 6.62 -19.25
CA LEU A 83 21.34 7.20 -18.49
C LEU A 83 22.67 6.49 -18.80
N PRO A 84 23.81 7.21 -18.79
CA PRO A 84 23.91 8.65 -18.59
C PRO A 84 23.39 9.43 -19.81
N LEU A 85 22.77 10.58 -19.55
CA LEU A 85 22.36 11.48 -20.62
C LEU A 85 23.62 12.21 -21.10
N GLU A 86 24.11 11.83 -22.27
CA GLU A 86 25.25 12.48 -22.91
C GLU A 86 24.71 13.47 -23.93
N ASN A 87 24.50 14.75 -23.56
CA ASN A 87 24.52 15.95 -24.42
C ASN A 87 23.80 17.10 -23.70
N GLY A 88 24.56 17.93 -22.98
CA GLY A 88 24.13 19.04 -22.11
C GLY A 88 23.37 20.18 -22.81
N GLY A 89 22.24 19.88 -23.44
CA GLY A 89 21.48 20.88 -24.19
C GLY A 89 20.11 20.44 -24.68
N LYS A 90 19.66 19.21 -24.40
CA LYS A 90 18.28 18.81 -24.68
C LYS A 90 17.45 18.84 -23.40
N ASP A 91 16.26 19.41 -23.50
CA ASP A 91 15.24 19.31 -22.47
C ASP A 91 14.71 17.86 -22.44
N TYR A 92 14.56 17.32 -21.24
CA TYR A 92 14.10 15.95 -21.03
C TYR A 92 13.34 15.83 -19.72
N GLN A 93 12.60 14.73 -19.62
CA GLN A 93 11.82 14.41 -18.44
C GLN A 93 12.21 13.03 -17.93
N ILE A 94 12.38 12.93 -16.62
CA ILE A 94 12.64 11.68 -15.92
C ILE A 94 11.44 11.38 -15.03
N PHE A 95 10.85 10.22 -15.24
CA PHE A 95 9.72 9.70 -14.49
C PHE A 95 10.20 8.57 -13.58
N CYS A 96 10.14 8.84 -12.29
CA CYS A 96 10.50 7.91 -11.22
C CYS A 96 9.20 7.39 -10.60
N ARG A 97 8.63 6.35 -11.22
CA ARG A 97 7.34 5.78 -10.84
C ARG A 97 7.47 4.36 -10.31
N SER A 98 6.78 4.10 -9.21
CA SER A 98 6.47 2.77 -8.70
C SER A 98 4.99 2.72 -8.33
N ASP A 99 4.54 1.60 -7.76
CA ASP A 99 3.15 1.47 -7.29
C ASP A 99 2.78 2.51 -6.22
N TYR A 100 3.77 3.06 -5.50
CA TYR A 100 3.55 3.93 -4.34
C TYR A 100 4.23 5.29 -4.44
N ILE A 101 5.07 5.51 -5.45
CA ILE A 101 5.80 6.76 -5.63
C ILE A 101 5.63 7.27 -7.06
N ASP A 102 5.35 8.57 -7.17
CA ASP A 102 5.34 9.31 -8.43
C ASP A 102 6.16 10.59 -8.23
N PHE A 103 7.41 10.53 -8.67
CA PHE A 103 8.37 11.62 -8.64
C PHE A 103 8.83 11.93 -10.06
N ARG A 104 8.95 13.21 -10.40
CA ARG A 104 9.34 13.66 -11.73
C ARG A 104 10.45 14.69 -11.66
N MET A 105 11.35 14.60 -12.63
CA MET A 105 12.36 15.62 -12.87
C MET A 105 12.25 16.12 -14.30
N GLU A 106 12.48 17.41 -14.49
CA GLU A 106 12.44 18.04 -15.81
C GLU A 106 13.64 18.97 -15.94
N LYS A 107 14.51 18.69 -16.92
CA LYS A 107 15.53 19.64 -17.36
C LYS A 107 14.83 20.62 -18.29
N CYS A 108 14.79 21.88 -17.88
CA CYS A 108 14.30 22.99 -18.69
C CYS A 108 15.49 23.89 -19.01
N ASP A 109 15.46 24.55 -20.17
CA ASP A 109 16.28 25.73 -20.49
C ASP A 109 17.81 25.55 -20.39
N GLY A 110 18.29 24.32 -20.25
CA GLY A 110 19.69 23.99 -20.01
C GLY A 110 20.21 24.36 -18.61
N ARG A 111 19.55 25.25 -17.86
CA ARG A 111 20.08 25.82 -16.61
C ARG A 111 19.24 25.49 -15.38
N SER A 112 18.19 24.71 -15.55
CA SER A 112 17.27 24.38 -14.47
C SER A 112 16.91 22.90 -14.46
N LEU A 113 17.01 22.26 -13.29
CA LEU A 113 16.39 20.96 -13.03
C LEU A 113 15.23 21.17 -12.07
N LYS A 114 14.00 21.01 -12.57
CA LYS A 114 12.79 21.06 -11.75
C LYS A 114 12.49 19.68 -11.20
N LEU A 115 12.13 19.62 -9.92
CA LEU A 115 11.77 18.42 -9.20
C LEU A 115 10.30 18.54 -8.76
N HIS A 116 9.51 17.49 -8.96
CA HIS A 116 8.09 17.47 -8.60
C HIS A 116 7.72 16.14 -7.92
N LEU A 117 7.22 16.22 -6.68
CA LEU A 117 6.70 15.09 -5.91
C LEU A 117 5.17 15.03 -6.02
N TYR A 118 4.65 14.05 -6.76
CA TYR A 118 3.21 13.83 -6.91
C TYR A 118 2.66 12.85 -5.88
N GLU A 119 3.37 11.76 -5.59
CA GLU A 119 2.92 10.75 -4.62
C GLU A 119 4.12 10.15 -3.90
N ASN A 120 4.03 10.03 -2.57
CA ASN A 120 4.79 9.08 -1.77
C ASN A 120 3.85 8.46 -0.75
N LEU A 121 3.32 7.28 -1.10
CA LEU A 121 2.38 6.55 -0.26
C LEU A 121 3.08 5.70 0.80
N TYR A 122 4.41 5.72 0.92
CA TYR A 122 5.07 5.07 2.07
C TYR A 122 4.87 5.89 3.34
N ASP A 123 4.92 5.22 4.50
CA ASP A 123 4.77 5.88 5.81
C ASP A 123 6.07 6.52 6.31
N SER A 124 7.13 6.48 5.49
CA SER A 124 8.45 7.02 5.81
C SER A 124 8.99 7.88 4.66
N PRO A 125 9.83 8.90 4.96
CA PRO A 125 10.55 9.62 3.93
C PRO A 125 11.44 8.69 3.11
N TRP A 126 11.63 9.02 1.84
CA TRP A 126 12.52 8.29 0.94
C TRP A 126 13.68 9.15 0.49
N GLU A 127 14.89 8.68 0.74
CA GLU A 127 16.13 9.41 0.46
C GLU A 127 16.69 9.02 -0.90
N TRP A 128 16.83 10.02 -1.76
CA TRP A 128 17.32 9.90 -3.12
C TRP A 128 18.59 10.72 -3.29
N THR A 129 19.49 10.21 -4.13
CA THR A 129 20.66 10.95 -4.59
C THR A 129 20.61 11.07 -6.09
N ILE A 130 20.56 12.29 -6.59
CA ILE A 130 20.66 12.61 -8.01
C ILE A 130 22.11 12.99 -8.28
N TYR A 131 22.78 12.27 -9.17
CA TYR A 131 24.12 12.63 -9.61
C TYR A 131 23.98 13.46 -10.88
N VAL A 132 24.29 14.75 -10.78
CA VAL A 132 24.33 15.68 -11.91
C VAL A 132 25.78 15.96 -12.28
N GLY A 133 26.08 16.06 -13.56
CA GLY A 133 27.45 16.23 -13.97
C GLY A 133 27.67 16.20 -15.46
N ASN A 134 28.93 16.18 -15.82
CA ASN A 134 29.41 15.99 -17.19
C ASN A 134 30.51 14.93 -17.20
N GLU A 135 31.21 14.80 -18.32
CA GLU A 135 32.29 13.82 -18.48
C GLU A 135 33.50 14.07 -17.55
N TYR A 136 33.59 15.25 -16.91
CA TYR A 136 34.71 15.65 -16.06
C TYR A 136 34.39 15.61 -14.57
N GLU A 137 33.17 15.98 -14.18
CA GLU A 137 32.76 16.10 -12.78
C GLU A 137 31.31 15.64 -12.56
N GLN A 138 31.06 15.01 -11.40
CA GLN A 138 29.73 14.64 -10.94
C GLN A 138 29.52 15.11 -9.50
N VAL A 139 28.40 15.79 -9.27
CA VAL A 139 28.00 16.31 -7.97
C VAL A 139 26.75 15.58 -7.49
N PRO A 140 26.77 14.98 -6.29
CA PRO A 140 25.58 14.37 -5.70
C PRO A 140 24.67 15.44 -5.09
N ILE A 141 23.38 15.37 -5.40
CA ILE A 141 22.33 16.19 -4.80
C ILE A 141 21.40 15.28 -4.01
N SER A 142 21.30 15.52 -2.70
CA SER A 142 20.40 14.79 -1.81
C SER A 142 18.97 15.35 -1.88
N VAL A 143 18.01 14.46 -2.10
CA VAL A 143 16.59 14.77 -2.17
C VAL A 143 15.80 13.81 -1.27
N THR A 144 15.07 14.35 -0.31
CA THR A 144 14.14 13.62 0.55
C THR A 144 12.72 13.78 0.02
N LEU A 145 12.07 12.66 -0.29
CA LEU A 145 10.66 12.60 -0.66
C LEU A 145 9.84 12.24 0.59
N ASN A 146 9.20 13.22 1.23
CA ASN A 146 8.39 12.93 2.42
C ASN A 146 7.06 12.26 2.03
N PRO A 147 6.43 11.49 2.95
CA PRO A 147 5.11 10.93 2.73
C PRO A 147 4.08 11.98 2.30
N THR A 148 3.19 11.60 1.38
CA THR A 148 2.06 12.41 0.94
C THR A 148 0.75 11.82 1.45
N GLY A 149 -0.34 12.59 1.36
CA GLY A 149 -1.69 12.12 1.64
C GLY A 149 -2.04 10.81 0.94
N LYS A 150 -2.87 10.01 1.61
CA LYS A 150 -3.43 8.76 1.10
C LYS A 150 -4.66 9.03 0.24
N TYR A 151 -5.08 8.03 -0.52
CA TYR A 151 -6.34 8.10 -1.28
C TYR A 151 -7.54 8.12 -0.31
N GLN A 152 -8.58 8.86 -0.67
CA GLN A 152 -9.83 8.91 0.07
C GLN A 152 -10.88 8.05 -0.63
N ILE A 153 -11.62 7.26 0.15
CA ILE A 153 -12.72 6.45 -0.37
C ILE A 153 -13.82 7.39 -0.86
N ASP A 154 -14.13 7.31 -2.15
CA ASP A 154 -15.24 8.05 -2.77
C ASP A 154 -16.55 7.27 -2.58
N SER A 155 -16.52 5.96 -2.85
CA SER A 155 -17.68 5.08 -2.74
C SER A 155 -17.30 3.60 -2.75
N ILE A 156 -18.20 2.76 -2.22
CA ILE A 156 -18.19 1.31 -2.43
C ILE A 156 -19.51 0.92 -3.11
N VAL A 157 -19.42 0.12 -4.17
CA VAL A 157 -20.57 -0.31 -4.97
C VAL A 157 -20.66 -1.81 -4.91
N TYR A 158 -21.75 -2.32 -4.33
CA TYR A 158 -22.02 -3.76 -4.24
C TYR A 158 -22.78 -4.27 -5.46
N ASP A 159 -22.38 -5.44 -5.96
CA ASP A 159 -23.10 -6.16 -7.01
C ASP A 159 -24.20 -7.02 -6.40
N TRP A 160 -25.34 -6.39 -6.13
CA TRP A 160 -26.50 -7.07 -5.53
C TRP A 160 -27.06 -8.22 -6.37
N SER A 161 -26.77 -8.27 -7.67
CA SER A 161 -27.18 -9.39 -8.53
C SER A 161 -26.45 -10.69 -8.21
N LYS A 162 -25.30 -10.58 -7.52
CA LYS A 162 -24.46 -11.69 -7.06
C LYS A 162 -24.45 -11.80 -5.52
N PHE A 163 -25.41 -11.19 -4.84
CA PHE A 163 -25.58 -11.35 -3.40
C PHE A 163 -26.00 -12.80 -3.11
N ASP A 164 -25.18 -13.51 -2.35
CA ASP A 164 -25.41 -14.91 -1.96
C ASP A 164 -25.60 -14.99 -0.45
N PHE A 165 -26.69 -15.60 0.00
CA PHE A 165 -27.11 -15.63 1.40
C PHE A 165 -27.45 -17.05 1.84
N TYR A 166 -27.06 -17.38 3.07
CA TYR A 166 -27.40 -18.64 3.72
C TYR A 166 -27.49 -18.49 5.24
N ASP A 167 -28.42 -19.23 5.85
CA ASP A 167 -28.81 -19.14 7.27
C ASP A 167 -28.68 -20.49 8.03
N TYR A 168 -28.11 -21.51 7.38
CA TYR A 168 -28.00 -22.86 7.95
C TYR A 168 -26.75 -23.08 8.80
N MET A 169 -25.91 -22.05 8.96
CA MET A 169 -24.65 -22.16 9.70
C MET A 169 -24.89 -22.07 11.21
N LEU A 170 -24.26 -23.00 11.94
CA LEU A 170 -24.23 -23.03 13.39
C LEU A 170 -22.80 -22.83 13.89
N GLU A 171 -22.60 -21.92 14.83
CA GLU A 171 -21.32 -21.73 15.53
C GLU A 171 -21.49 -22.12 17.00
N GLU A 172 -20.74 -23.11 17.47
CA GLU A 172 -20.75 -23.52 18.87
C GLU A 172 -20.15 -22.41 19.73
N VAL A 173 -20.88 -21.99 20.77
CA VAL A 173 -20.43 -20.93 21.69
C VAL A 173 -20.18 -21.45 23.10
N GLU A 174 -20.82 -22.55 23.49
CA GLU A 174 -20.64 -23.17 24.80
C GLU A 174 -21.08 -24.64 24.74
N SER A 175 -20.33 -25.54 25.37
CA SER A 175 -20.75 -26.92 25.57
C SER A 175 -20.28 -27.47 26.90
N LEU A 176 -21.12 -28.33 27.50
CA LEU A 176 -20.78 -29.02 28.74
C LEU A 176 -21.63 -30.28 28.94
N THR A 177 -21.23 -31.10 29.90
CA THR A 177 -22.03 -32.26 30.34
C THR A 177 -22.52 -32.05 31.76
N VAL A 178 -23.84 -32.13 31.95
CA VAL A 178 -24.47 -32.14 33.28
C VAL A 178 -24.70 -33.58 33.69
N LEU A 179 -24.10 -33.96 34.83
CA LEU A 179 -24.28 -35.29 35.41
C LEU A 179 -25.43 -35.26 36.43
N ASN A 180 -26.60 -35.78 36.06
CA ASN A 180 -27.77 -35.89 36.94
C ASN A 180 -28.31 -37.33 37.05
N LYS A 181 -27.46 -38.33 36.75
CA LYS A 181 -27.82 -39.76 36.78
C LYS A 181 -28.29 -40.25 38.14
N GLU A 182 -27.62 -39.84 39.22
CA GLU A 182 -28.00 -40.20 40.60
C GLU A 182 -28.98 -39.18 41.23
N GLY A 183 -29.39 -38.17 40.46
CA GLY A 183 -30.28 -37.13 40.94
C GLY A 183 -31.70 -37.63 41.16
N THR A 184 -32.32 -37.18 42.25
CA THR A 184 -33.73 -37.46 42.57
C THR A 184 -34.67 -36.31 42.18
N SER A 185 -34.12 -35.23 41.63
CA SER A 185 -34.86 -34.06 41.13
C SER A 185 -34.17 -33.45 39.90
N PRO A 186 -34.87 -32.64 39.09
CA PRO A 186 -34.25 -31.99 37.94
C PRO A 186 -33.12 -31.05 38.36
N ALA A 187 -31.99 -31.14 37.66
CA ALA A 187 -30.91 -30.17 37.74
C ALA A 187 -31.19 -28.98 36.81
N ARG A 188 -30.64 -27.80 37.15
CA ARG A 188 -30.75 -26.58 36.35
C ARG A 188 -29.37 -26.07 36.01
N TRP A 189 -29.22 -25.60 34.78
CA TRP A 189 -28.03 -24.91 34.31
C TRP A 189 -28.44 -23.66 33.53
N THR A 190 -27.71 -22.57 33.70
CA THR A 190 -27.97 -21.29 33.01
C THR A 190 -26.85 -21.01 32.03
N CYS A 191 -27.21 -20.63 30.82
CA CYS A 191 -26.27 -20.22 29.78
C CYS A 191 -26.57 -18.80 29.29
N TYR A 192 -25.56 -18.21 28.65
CA TYR A 192 -25.61 -16.87 28.09
C TYR A 192 -25.28 -16.94 26.60
N PRO A 193 -26.23 -17.33 25.74
CA PRO A 193 -25.96 -17.71 24.35
C PRO A 193 -25.30 -16.60 23.52
N TYR A 194 -25.41 -15.34 23.95
CA TYR A 194 -24.89 -14.19 23.21
C TYR A 194 -23.70 -13.49 23.84
N LYS A 195 -23.23 -13.95 25.01
CA LYS A 195 -22.27 -13.24 25.85
C LYS A 195 -21.02 -12.79 25.09
N PHE A 196 -20.54 -13.63 24.18
CA PHE A 196 -19.33 -13.39 23.39
C PHE A 196 -19.59 -13.33 21.88
N SER A 197 -20.86 -13.37 21.45
CA SER A 197 -21.18 -13.39 20.02
C SER A 197 -20.72 -12.10 19.33
N LYS A 198 -20.10 -12.23 18.17
CA LYS A 198 -19.67 -11.11 17.34
C LYS A 198 -20.02 -11.41 15.90
N ARG A 199 -20.21 -10.37 15.10
CA ARG A 199 -20.28 -10.50 13.65
C ARG A 199 -18.86 -10.55 13.11
N LYS A 200 -18.55 -11.52 12.26
CA LYS A 200 -17.26 -11.61 11.58
C LYS A 200 -17.39 -11.02 10.18
N VAL A 201 -16.44 -10.19 9.77
CA VAL A 201 -16.46 -9.48 8.48
C VAL A 201 -15.10 -9.54 7.81
N ASN A 202 -15.08 -9.96 6.54
CA ASN A 202 -13.85 -10.19 5.79
C ASN A 202 -13.97 -9.57 4.39
N PHE A 203 -12.87 -8.99 3.89
CA PHE A 203 -12.77 -8.50 2.51
C PHE A 203 -11.73 -9.33 1.74
N TYR A 204 -12.14 -9.91 0.61
CA TYR A 204 -11.30 -10.76 -0.23
C TYR A 204 -11.05 -10.14 -1.60
N ALA A 205 -9.92 -10.46 -2.23
CA ALA A 205 -9.69 -10.08 -3.62
C ALA A 205 -10.55 -10.96 -4.55
N PRO A 206 -10.92 -10.47 -5.75
CA PRO A 206 -11.65 -11.28 -6.71
C PRO A 206 -10.79 -12.47 -7.11
N ASN A 207 -11.37 -13.65 -7.07
CA ASN A 207 -10.69 -14.88 -7.40
C ASN A 207 -10.25 -14.88 -8.89
N ASN A 208 -8.95 -14.84 -9.17
CA ASN A 208 -8.38 -14.98 -10.52
C ASN A 208 -8.21 -16.45 -10.95
N GLY A 209 -9.24 -17.28 -10.74
CA GLY A 209 -9.32 -18.64 -11.29
C GLY A 209 -8.54 -19.73 -10.54
N SER A 210 -8.17 -19.51 -9.27
CA SER A 210 -7.64 -20.57 -8.40
C SER A 210 -8.47 -20.60 -7.11
N ASN A 211 -8.83 -21.77 -6.58
CA ASN A 211 -9.69 -21.93 -5.41
C ASN A 211 -9.04 -21.47 -4.07
N ILE A 212 -8.43 -20.30 -4.06
CA ILE A 212 -7.82 -19.65 -2.92
C ILE A 212 -8.38 -18.23 -2.93
N TYR A 213 -9.18 -17.88 -1.92
CA TYR A 213 -9.52 -16.48 -1.65
C TYR A 213 -8.20 -15.78 -1.33
N SER A 214 -7.56 -15.14 -2.32
CA SER A 214 -6.36 -14.35 -2.06
C SER A 214 -6.81 -13.16 -1.23
N GLU A 215 -6.26 -13.07 -0.02
CA GLU A 215 -6.39 -11.90 0.85
C GLU A 215 -6.12 -10.66 0.00
N LEU A 216 -6.98 -9.64 0.07
CA LEU A 216 -6.56 -8.34 -0.42
C LEU A 216 -5.28 -8.00 0.33
N ASP A 217 -4.20 -7.69 -0.39
CA ASP A 217 -2.91 -7.45 0.23
C ASP A 217 -3.04 -6.24 1.18
N GLN A 218 -3.15 -6.54 2.47
CA GLN A 218 -3.46 -5.56 3.51
C GLN A 218 -2.40 -4.48 3.55
N GLU A 219 -1.15 -4.84 3.28
CA GLU A 219 -0.04 -3.91 3.25
C GLU A 219 -0.21 -2.91 2.10
N GLN A 220 -0.64 -3.36 0.93
CA GLN A 220 -0.92 -2.47 -0.20
C GLN A 220 -2.13 -1.58 0.07
N ILE A 221 -3.20 -2.13 0.64
CA ILE A 221 -4.40 -1.34 1.00
C ILE A 221 -4.06 -0.29 2.05
N ALA A 222 -3.41 -0.69 3.14
CA ALA A 222 -2.98 0.24 4.19
C ALA A 222 -2.03 1.30 3.64
N ARG A 223 -1.12 0.92 2.72
CA ARG A 223 -0.23 1.87 2.07
C ARG A 223 -0.99 2.89 1.22
N CYS A 224 -2.03 2.49 0.50
CA CYS A 224 -2.80 3.38 -0.38
C CYS A 224 -3.88 4.20 0.31
N LEU A 225 -4.61 3.61 1.27
CA LEU A 225 -5.82 4.18 1.88
C LEU A 225 -5.64 4.51 3.37
N GLY A 226 -4.62 3.97 4.03
CA GLY A 226 -4.50 4.01 5.50
C GLY A 226 -5.63 3.25 6.20
N ASP A 227 -5.86 3.60 7.46
CA ASP A 227 -6.97 3.09 8.24
C ASP A 227 -8.28 3.70 7.73
N CYS A 228 -9.09 2.90 7.05
CA CYS A 228 -10.34 3.35 6.46
C CYS A 228 -11.47 2.36 6.75
N SER A 229 -12.70 2.86 6.87
CA SER A 229 -13.89 2.04 7.08
C SER A 229 -14.91 2.28 5.98
N VAL A 230 -15.69 1.25 5.68
CA VAL A 230 -16.77 1.30 4.70
C VAL A 230 -18.06 0.79 5.29
N THR A 231 -19.19 1.37 4.87
CA THR A 231 -20.51 0.87 5.25
C THR A 231 -20.77 -0.48 4.57
N ILE A 232 -21.11 -1.49 5.37
CA ILE A 232 -21.47 -2.82 4.90
C ILE A 232 -22.98 -3.08 5.01
N PRO A 233 -23.57 -3.92 4.13
CA PRO A 233 -24.96 -4.31 4.27
C PRO A 233 -25.19 -5.15 5.53
N ASP A 234 -26.34 -4.98 6.16
CA ASP A 234 -26.91 -5.94 7.09
C ASP A 234 -27.86 -6.89 6.36
N THR A 235 -28.39 -7.89 7.05
CA THR A 235 -29.43 -8.79 6.52
C THR A 235 -30.74 -8.58 7.24
N LYS A 236 -31.84 -8.62 6.48
CA LYS A 236 -33.20 -8.71 7.01
C LYS A 236 -34.02 -9.63 6.13
N ASP A 237 -34.57 -10.69 6.72
CA ASP A 237 -35.36 -11.71 6.02
C ASP A 237 -34.61 -12.28 4.78
N GLY A 238 -33.30 -12.52 4.93
CA GLY A 238 -32.41 -13.03 3.88
C GLY A 238 -32.08 -12.05 2.76
N LYS A 239 -32.38 -10.76 2.91
CA LYS A 239 -32.10 -9.71 1.91
C LYS A 239 -31.12 -8.67 2.46
N PRO A 240 -30.27 -8.08 1.59
CA PRO A 240 -29.37 -7.03 2.00
C PRO A 240 -30.13 -5.75 2.34
N VAL A 241 -29.75 -5.10 3.43
CA VAL A 241 -30.26 -3.79 3.86
C VAL A 241 -29.06 -2.90 4.18
N MET A 242 -28.94 -1.76 3.53
CA MET A 242 -27.91 -0.79 3.89
C MET A 242 -28.30 -0.06 5.17
N GLY A 243 -27.49 -0.25 6.21
CA GLY A 243 -27.63 0.39 7.51
C GLY A 243 -26.53 1.43 7.76
N HIS A 244 -26.06 1.46 9.00
CA HIS A 244 -24.94 2.28 9.45
C HIS A 244 -23.77 1.43 9.94
N THR A 245 -23.80 0.12 9.69
CA THR A 245 -22.73 -0.78 10.11
C THR A 245 -21.50 -0.50 9.27
N GLU A 246 -20.39 -0.21 9.94
CA GLU A 246 -19.10 0.04 9.31
C GLU A 246 -18.14 -1.11 9.61
N ALA A 247 -17.24 -1.37 8.66
CA ALA A 247 -16.15 -2.30 8.81
C ALA A 247 -14.87 -1.68 8.25
N VAL A 248 -13.75 -1.93 8.92
CA VAL A 248 -12.41 -1.54 8.48
C VAL A 248 -12.09 -2.26 7.18
N PHE A 249 -11.80 -1.48 6.14
CA PHE A 249 -11.43 -2.01 4.84
C PHE A 249 -9.96 -2.45 4.84
N GLY A 250 -9.66 -3.58 4.21
CA GLY A 250 -8.30 -4.14 4.21
C GLY A 250 -7.93 -4.99 5.43
N SER A 251 -8.84 -5.21 6.37
CA SER A 251 -8.64 -6.25 7.40
C SER A 251 -9.08 -7.62 6.87
N PHE A 252 -8.25 -8.65 7.08
CA PHE A 252 -8.58 -10.04 6.70
C PHE A 252 -9.77 -10.59 7.48
N GLU A 253 -9.74 -10.46 8.81
CA GLU A 253 -10.85 -10.81 9.68
C GLU A 253 -11.01 -9.75 10.75
N GLN A 254 -12.25 -9.31 10.96
CA GLN A 254 -12.59 -8.38 12.02
C GLN A 254 -13.90 -8.75 12.69
N GLU A 255 -14.00 -8.39 13.96
CA GLU A 255 -15.20 -8.55 14.75
C GLU A 255 -15.94 -7.23 14.88
N VAL A 256 -17.20 -7.21 14.46
CA VAL A 256 -18.12 -6.09 14.62
C VAL A 256 -19.14 -6.46 15.71
N ASP A 257 -19.43 -5.50 16.59
CA ASP A 257 -20.44 -5.68 17.61
C ASP A 257 -21.84 -5.90 17.02
N VAL A 258 -22.64 -6.71 17.72
CA VAL A 258 -24.01 -7.06 17.32
C VAL A 258 -25.01 -6.60 18.37
N THR A 259 -26.20 -6.22 17.93
CA THR A 259 -27.29 -5.73 18.79
C THR A 259 -28.05 -6.86 19.50
N LEU A 260 -27.36 -7.92 19.90
CA LEU A 260 -27.93 -9.03 20.67
C LEU A 260 -27.79 -8.75 22.17
N ASP A 261 -28.77 -9.20 22.97
CA ASP A 261 -28.72 -9.08 24.42
C ASP A 261 -27.63 -10.00 25.01
N LYS A 262 -26.47 -9.40 25.31
CA LYS A 262 -25.30 -10.09 25.90
C LYS A 262 -25.57 -10.67 27.28
N ASN A 263 -26.62 -10.21 27.96
CA ASN A 263 -27.01 -10.66 29.29
C ASN A 263 -28.22 -11.59 29.25
N LEU A 264 -28.67 -12.04 28.06
CA LEU A 264 -29.76 -12.99 27.95
C LEU A 264 -29.41 -14.27 28.72
N GLU A 265 -30.19 -14.55 29.76
CA GLU A 265 -30.08 -15.76 30.55
C GLU A 265 -31.09 -16.80 30.06
N VAL A 266 -30.60 -18.02 29.76
CA VAL A 266 -31.45 -19.14 29.37
C VAL A 266 -31.22 -20.30 30.32
N GLU A 267 -32.25 -20.62 31.11
CA GLU A 267 -32.23 -21.79 31.99
C GLU A 267 -32.57 -23.07 31.22
N VAL A 268 -31.75 -24.08 31.43
CA VAL A 268 -31.88 -25.41 30.87
C VAL A 268 -32.15 -26.38 32.01
N SER A 269 -33.32 -27.02 31.97
CA SER A 269 -33.67 -28.11 32.89
C SER A 269 -33.15 -29.46 32.37
N ILE A 270 -32.60 -30.27 33.28
CA ILE A 270 -32.09 -31.61 33.07
C ILE A 270 -32.83 -32.56 34.01
N ASP A 271 -33.57 -33.52 33.46
CA ASP A 271 -34.35 -34.45 34.27
C ASP A 271 -33.47 -35.26 35.24
N ALA A 272 -34.08 -35.68 36.35
CA ALA A 272 -33.50 -36.69 37.25
C ALA A 272 -33.22 -37.98 36.49
N GLY A 273 -32.12 -38.67 36.82
CA GLY A 273 -31.77 -39.96 36.22
C GLY A 273 -31.03 -39.87 34.88
N LYS A 274 -30.66 -38.67 34.41
CA LYS A 274 -30.01 -38.48 33.11
C LYS A 274 -28.66 -37.77 33.21
N ASN A 275 -27.72 -38.17 32.37
CA ASN A 275 -26.55 -37.37 32.03
C ASN A 275 -26.82 -36.75 30.66
N ILE A 276 -26.72 -35.43 30.56
CA ILE A 276 -27.01 -34.71 29.31
C ILE A 276 -25.78 -33.92 28.89
N HIS A 277 -25.33 -34.12 27.67
CA HIS A 277 -24.43 -33.21 26.99
C HIS A 277 -25.26 -32.09 26.37
N ILE A 278 -24.90 -30.85 26.68
CA ILE A 278 -25.58 -29.65 26.23
C ILE A 278 -24.61 -28.88 25.34
N THR A 279 -25.07 -28.48 24.16
CA THR A 279 -24.32 -27.63 23.25
C THR A 279 -25.18 -26.43 22.88
N VAL A 280 -24.63 -25.23 23.05
CA VAL A 280 -25.25 -23.96 22.69
C VAL A 280 -24.58 -23.47 21.42
N PHE A 281 -25.41 -23.17 20.41
CA PHE A 281 -24.98 -22.63 19.13
C PHE A 281 -25.57 -21.24 18.91
N ASN A 282 -24.87 -20.40 18.14
CA ASN A 282 -25.48 -19.30 17.43
C ASN A 282 -25.88 -19.74 16.02
N ASN A 283 -27.10 -19.41 15.61
CA ASN A 283 -27.52 -19.46 14.22
C ASN A 283 -26.98 -18.22 13.52
N MET A 284 -26.36 -18.41 12.37
CA MET A 284 -25.65 -17.35 11.66
C MET A 284 -26.33 -17.03 10.34
N ASP A 285 -26.64 -15.76 10.14
CA ASP A 285 -26.89 -15.18 8.83
C ASP A 285 -25.54 -14.91 8.17
N CYS A 286 -25.29 -15.57 7.05
CA CYS A 286 -24.06 -15.43 6.29
C CYS A 286 -24.37 -14.90 4.88
N TYR A 287 -23.49 -14.05 4.36
CA TYR A 287 -23.57 -13.66 2.97
C TYR A 287 -22.19 -13.38 2.35
N HIS A 288 -22.15 -13.50 1.02
CA HIS A 288 -21.08 -12.99 0.17
C HIS A 288 -21.66 -11.98 -0.81
N VAL A 289 -20.93 -10.89 -1.05
CA VAL A 289 -21.32 -9.92 -2.07
C VAL A 289 -20.09 -9.30 -2.73
N PRO A 290 -19.93 -9.44 -4.05
CA PRO A 290 -18.90 -8.73 -4.77
C PRO A 290 -19.10 -7.22 -4.67
N PHE A 291 -18.00 -6.48 -4.64
CA PHE A 291 -18.02 -5.02 -4.65
C PHE A 291 -16.89 -4.46 -5.50
N THR A 292 -17.02 -3.17 -5.83
CA THR A 292 -15.93 -2.34 -6.32
C THR A 292 -15.83 -1.10 -5.43
N LEU A 293 -14.64 -0.86 -4.87
CA LEU A 293 -14.32 0.34 -4.12
C LEU A 293 -13.63 1.35 -5.04
N TYR A 294 -14.10 2.59 -5.00
CA TYR A 294 -13.54 3.72 -5.72
C TYR A 294 -12.92 4.68 -4.72
N ALA A 295 -11.68 5.07 -4.98
CA ALA A 295 -10.97 6.06 -4.17
C ALA A 295 -10.22 7.06 -5.06
N SER A 296 -10.06 8.28 -4.57
CA SER A 296 -9.36 9.34 -5.27
C SER A 296 -8.30 10.00 -4.40
N HIS A 297 -7.16 10.33 -5.01
CA HIS A 297 -6.15 11.12 -4.33
C HIS A 297 -6.57 12.61 -4.38
N PRO A 298 -6.77 13.29 -3.24
CA PRO A 298 -7.32 14.64 -3.21
C PRO A 298 -6.52 15.67 -4.01
N ARG A 299 -5.19 15.54 -3.97
CA ARG A 299 -4.25 16.42 -4.68
C ARG A 299 -4.08 16.11 -6.18
N THR A 300 -3.80 14.86 -6.52
CA THR A 300 -3.47 14.48 -7.92
C THR A 300 -4.70 14.18 -8.76
N GLY A 301 -5.85 13.90 -8.13
CA GLY A 301 -7.07 13.44 -8.80
C GLY A 301 -6.96 12.03 -9.38
N LYS A 302 -5.84 11.33 -9.16
CA LYS A 302 -5.66 9.93 -9.56
C LYS A 302 -6.69 9.07 -8.85
N ARG A 303 -7.19 8.06 -9.56
CA ARG A 303 -8.27 7.19 -9.09
C ARG A 303 -7.77 5.77 -8.92
N LEU A 304 -8.23 5.12 -7.87
CA LEU A 304 -8.08 3.70 -7.62
C LEU A 304 -9.44 3.02 -7.74
N GLU A 305 -9.42 1.85 -8.37
CA GLU A 305 -10.55 0.94 -8.44
C GLU A 305 -10.11 -0.40 -7.86
N ILE A 306 -10.70 -0.78 -6.71
CA ILE A 306 -10.34 -1.98 -5.97
C ILE A 306 -11.56 -2.92 -5.98
N PRO A 307 -11.59 -3.92 -6.87
CA PRO A 307 -12.63 -4.94 -6.84
C PRO A 307 -12.38 -5.90 -5.66
N GLY A 308 -13.44 -6.51 -5.14
CA GLY A 308 -13.34 -7.52 -4.08
C GLY A 308 -14.65 -8.23 -3.79
N VAL A 309 -14.65 -9.06 -2.75
CA VAL A 309 -15.82 -9.75 -2.20
C VAL A 309 -15.89 -9.52 -0.71
N LEU A 310 -17.02 -9.04 -0.24
CA LEU A 310 -17.32 -8.91 1.18
C LEU A 310 -17.99 -10.20 1.66
N TYR A 311 -17.41 -10.81 2.68
CA TYR A 311 -18.03 -11.89 3.45
C TYR A 311 -18.42 -11.40 4.83
N SER A 312 -19.59 -11.83 5.30
CA SER A 312 -20.08 -11.52 6.63
C SER A 312 -20.78 -12.72 7.23
N GLN A 313 -20.54 -12.94 8.52
CA GLN A 313 -21.18 -13.96 9.32
C GLN A 313 -21.72 -13.29 10.60
N CYS A 314 -23.04 -13.16 10.69
CA CYS A 314 -23.72 -12.42 11.75
C CYS A 314 -24.58 -13.38 12.60
N PRO A 315 -24.36 -13.47 13.92
CA PRO A 315 -25.24 -14.23 14.81
C PRO A 315 -26.61 -13.53 14.89
N VAL A 316 -27.69 -14.29 14.68
CA VAL A 316 -29.07 -13.76 14.69
C VAL A 316 -29.98 -14.44 15.70
N ASN A 317 -29.70 -15.71 16.03
CA ASN A 317 -30.46 -16.46 17.03
C ASN A 317 -29.56 -17.48 17.75
N TYR A 318 -30.09 -18.24 18.71
CA TYR A 318 -29.40 -19.36 19.34
C TYR A 318 -30.18 -20.67 19.23
N LEU A 319 -29.45 -21.78 19.35
CA LEU A 319 -30.00 -23.13 19.40
C LEU A 319 -29.33 -23.89 20.56
N ILE A 320 -30.12 -24.53 21.41
CA ILE A 320 -29.60 -25.40 22.48
C ILE A 320 -29.95 -26.84 22.12
N LEU A 321 -28.92 -27.66 21.90
CA LEU A 321 -29.07 -29.09 21.69
C LEU A 321 -28.77 -29.85 22.97
N LYS A 322 -29.58 -30.88 23.25
CA LYS A 322 -29.42 -31.80 24.38
C LYS A 322 -29.25 -33.20 23.82
N LYS A 323 -28.19 -33.89 24.24
CA LYS A 323 -27.94 -35.27 23.86
C LYS A 323 -27.75 -36.12 25.12
N ASP A 324 -28.49 -37.23 25.20
CA ASP A 324 -28.28 -38.21 26.26
C ASP A 324 -26.85 -38.77 26.18
N VAL A 325 -26.16 -38.79 27.31
CA VAL A 325 -24.89 -39.47 27.45
C VAL A 325 -25.18 -40.89 27.88
N THR A 326 -25.18 -41.82 26.93
CA THR A 326 -25.25 -43.25 27.21
C THR A 326 -23.89 -43.75 27.69
N ASP A 327 -23.86 -44.73 28.60
CA ASP A 327 -22.63 -45.35 29.13
C ASP A 327 -21.78 -46.10 28.06
N GLU A 328 -22.19 -46.05 26.79
CA GLU A 328 -21.49 -46.61 25.63
C GLU A 328 -20.78 -45.51 24.83
N GLN A 329 -19.72 -44.92 25.40
CA GLN A 329 -18.53 -44.53 24.65
C GLN A 329 -17.36 -44.32 25.64
N PRO A 330 -16.23 -45.02 25.44
CA PRO A 330 -15.08 -44.99 26.36
C PRO A 330 -14.33 -43.65 26.37
#